data_AF-A0A7G8EGR0-F1
#
_entry.id   AF-A0A7G8EGR0-F1
#
_cell.length_a   1.000
_cell.length_b   1.000
_cell.length_c   1.000
_cell.angle_alpha   90.00
_cell.angle_beta   90.00
_cell.angle_gamma   90.00
#
_symmetry.space_group_name_H-M   'P 1'
#
loop_
_entity.id
_entity.type
_entity.pdbx_description
1 polymer ?
#
loop_
_entity_poly.entity_id
_entity_poly.type
_entity_poly.pdbx_seq_one_letter_code
_entity_poly.pdbx_strand_id
1 'polypeptide(L)'
;MHTTPDPQHRPRPQQASARPATPRRRAGPRPCSPHAAADALVVEHLPFAARVAANYARRTGHPREDLEQLAAIGLIKASRRYDRRHRPGRSPNHFIAYARPFVNGEITHYLRDKGFLISVPGRWRELHARGQKLLREGQPLEVVLERLGISADRWREITQACSVRVVALPPAGPQAGTD
;
A
#
# COMPACT_ATOMS: atom_id res chain seq x y z
N MET A 1 39.97 -62.23 19.95
CA MET A 1 38.72 -61.51 20.21
C MET A 1 37.61 -62.15 19.40
N HIS A 2 36.52 -62.49 20.07
CA HIS A 2 35.43 -63.36 19.57
C HIS A 2 34.76 -62.80 18.31
N THR A 3 34.57 -63.66 17.31
CA THR A 3 33.67 -63.43 16.18
C THR A 3 32.38 -64.18 16.45
N THR A 4 31.28 -63.46 16.69
CA THR A 4 29.94 -64.02 16.76
C THR A 4 29.22 -63.68 15.45
N PRO A 5 28.67 -64.65 14.70
CA PRO A 5 27.80 -64.33 13.59
C PRO A 5 26.38 -64.08 14.14
N ASP A 6 25.78 -62.95 13.80
CA ASP A 6 24.36 -62.69 14.06
C ASP A 6 23.51 -63.36 12.97
N PRO A 7 22.64 -64.32 13.31
CA PRO A 7 21.70 -64.89 12.35
C PRO A 7 20.39 -64.11 12.42
N GLN A 8 19.96 -63.53 11.31
CA GLN A 8 18.56 -63.54 10.83
C GLN A 8 18.34 -62.45 9.78
N HIS A 9 18.49 -62.81 8.50
CA HIS A 9 17.83 -62.09 7.42
C HIS A 9 16.78 -63.01 6.79
N ARG A 10 15.52 -62.87 7.21
CA ARG A 10 14.38 -63.42 6.45
C ARG A 10 13.99 -62.41 5.38
N PRO A 11 13.78 -62.83 4.12
CA PRO A 11 13.28 -61.91 3.11
C PRO A 11 11.82 -61.55 3.41
N ARG A 12 11.46 -60.27 3.24
CA ARG A 12 10.07 -59.78 3.34
C ARG A 12 9.23 -60.35 2.19
N PRO A 13 8.00 -60.81 2.42
CA PRO A 13 7.10 -61.19 1.35
C PRO A 13 6.64 -59.92 0.60
N GLN A 14 6.82 -59.91 -0.72
CA GLN A 14 6.23 -58.91 -1.61
C GLN A 14 4.72 -59.16 -1.69
N GLN A 15 3.93 -58.43 -0.92
CA GLN A 15 2.50 -58.30 -1.19
C GLN A 15 2.29 -57.05 -2.03
N ALA A 16 2.08 -57.27 -3.33
CA ALA A 16 1.58 -56.26 -4.25
C ALA A 16 0.12 -55.93 -3.89
N SER A 17 -0.07 -54.97 -2.99
CA SER A 17 -1.41 -54.41 -2.76
C SER A 17 -1.72 -53.44 -3.89
N ALA A 18 -2.61 -53.85 -4.78
CA ALA A 18 -3.24 -52.96 -5.75
C ALA A 18 -3.94 -51.84 -4.98
N ARG A 19 -3.42 -50.61 -5.08
CA ARG A 19 -4.07 -49.42 -4.52
C ARG A 19 -5.45 -49.28 -5.17
N PRO A 20 -6.55 -49.22 -4.40
CA PRO A 20 -7.86 -48.99 -4.99
C PRO A 20 -7.84 -47.62 -5.69
N ALA A 21 -8.26 -47.60 -6.96
CA ALA A 21 -8.43 -46.38 -7.72
C ALA A 21 -9.48 -45.52 -7.02
N THR A 22 -9.05 -44.44 -6.37
CA THR A 22 -9.96 -43.43 -5.81
C THR A 22 -10.82 -42.89 -6.93
N PRO A 23 -12.16 -42.85 -6.78
CA PRO A 23 -13.01 -42.29 -7.81
C PRO A 23 -12.57 -40.83 -8.03
N ARG A 24 -12.23 -40.48 -9.27
CA ARG A 24 -11.95 -39.11 -9.67
C ARG A 24 -13.16 -38.27 -9.27
N ARG A 25 -13.05 -37.49 -8.19
CA ARG A 25 -14.06 -36.51 -7.81
C ARG A 25 -14.39 -35.71 -9.07
N ARG A 26 -15.65 -35.74 -9.48
CA ARG A 26 -16.15 -34.88 -10.56
C ARG A 26 -15.69 -33.47 -10.21
N ALA A 27 -14.85 -32.88 -11.06
CA ALA A 27 -14.40 -31.51 -10.89
C ALA A 27 -15.67 -30.65 -10.91
N GLY A 28 -16.06 -30.13 -9.74
CA GLY A 28 -17.11 -29.13 -9.67
C GLY A 28 -16.73 -27.92 -10.52
N PRO A 29 -17.67 -26.98 -10.76
CA PRO A 29 -17.38 -25.75 -11.48
C PRO A 29 -16.11 -25.12 -10.91
N ARG A 30 -15.13 -24.82 -11.77
CA ARG A 30 -13.91 -24.13 -11.34
C ARG A 30 -14.37 -22.86 -10.60
N PRO A 31 -13.91 -22.59 -9.37
CA PRO A 31 -14.30 -21.36 -8.69
C PRO A 31 -13.95 -20.19 -9.60
N CYS A 32 -14.95 -19.37 -9.95
CA CYS A 32 -14.74 -18.09 -10.62
C CYS A 32 -13.71 -17.34 -9.80
N SER A 33 -12.47 -17.19 -10.30
CA SER A 33 -11.33 -16.52 -9.65
C SER A 33 -11.17 -16.82 -8.13
N PRO A 34 -10.01 -17.33 -7.65
CA PRO A 34 -9.79 -17.45 -6.19
C PRO A 34 -9.95 -16.11 -5.44
N HIS A 35 -10.04 -14.98 -6.15
CA HIS A 35 -10.22 -13.65 -5.63
C HIS A 35 -11.59 -13.00 -5.92
N ALA A 36 -12.56 -13.67 -6.56
CA ALA A 36 -13.82 -13.03 -6.96
C ALA A 36 -14.55 -12.30 -5.81
N ALA A 37 -14.58 -12.90 -4.61
CA ALA A 37 -15.18 -12.26 -3.44
C ALA A 37 -14.38 -11.04 -2.94
N ALA A 38 -13.04 -11.07 -3.08
CA ALA A 38 -12.17 -9.95 -2.74
C ALA A 38 -12.26 -8.82 -3.77
N ASP A 39 -12.42 -9.16 -5.05
CA ASP A 39 -12.59 -8.21 -6.14
C ASP A 39 -13.93 -7.48 -6.01
N ALA A 40 -15.01 -8.20 -5.66
CA ALA A 40 -16.31 -7.59 -5.36
C ALA A 40 -16.24 -6.59 -4.19
N LEU A 41 -15.50 -6.92 -3.12
CA LEU A 41 -15.25 -6.00 -2.01
C LEU A 41 -14.52 -4.72 -2.45
N VAL A 42 -13.55 -4.85 -3.37
CA VAL A 42 -12.80 -3.70 -3.88
C VAL A 42 -13.75 -2.77 -4.62
N VAL A 43 -14.52 -3.30 -5.58
CA VAL A 43 -15.44 -2.50 -6.40
C VAL A 43 -16.45 -1.75 -5.53
N GLU A 44 -17.04 -2.44 -4.54
CA GLU A 44 -17.98 -1.85 -3.58
C GLU A 44 -17.38 -0.66 -2.81
N HIS A 45 -16.07 -0.69 -2.53
CA HIS A 45 -15.40 0.28 -1.65
C HIS A 45 -14.45 1.26 -2.38
N LEU A 46 -14.45 1.27 -3.72
CA LEU A 46 -13.71 2.26 -4.51
C LEU A 46 -14.05 3.72 -4.14
N PRO A 47 -15.33 4.11 -3.89
CA PRO A 47 -15.64 5.47 -3.48
C PRO A 47 -14.98 5.87 -2.14
N PHE A 48 -14.77 4.91 -1.25
CA PHE A 48 -14.04 5.14 0.00
C PHE A 48 -12.56 5.45 -0.28
N ALA A 49 -11.90 4.64 -1.12
CA ALA A 49 -10.52 4.88 -1.53
C ALA A 49 -10.35 6.23 -2.23
N ALA A 50 -11.25 6.57 -3.15
CA ALA A 50 -11.25 7.85 -3.86
C ALA A 50 -11.39 9.05 -2.91
N ARG A 51 -12.28 8.96 -1.92
CA ARG A 51 -12.44 10.02 -0.90
C ARG A 51 -11.18 10.20 -0.04
N VAL A 52 -10.48 9.11 0.29
CA VAL A 52 -9.20 9.18 1.02
C VAL A 52 -8.14 9.84 0.14
N ALA A 53 -8.00 9.40 -1.11
CA ALA A 53 -7.07 9.97 -2.08
C ALA A 53 -7.30 11.47 -2.30
N ALA A 54 -8.56 11.91 -2.48
CA ALA A 54 -8.91 13.32 -2.62
C ALA A 54 -8.53 14.17 -1.39
N ASN A 55 -8.61 13.62 -0.18
CA ASN A 55 -8.13 14.30 1.03
C ASN A 55 -6.60 14.47 1.03
N TYR A 56 -5.86 13.45 0.60
CA TYR A 56 -4.40 13.55 0.45
C TYR A 56 -4.02 14.51 -0.68
N ALA A 57 -4.71 14.47 -1.82
CA ALA A 57 -4.46 15.37 -2.96
C ALA A 57 -4.58 16.83 -2.53
N ARG A 58 -5.66 17.20 -1.81
CA ARG A 58 -5.85 18.57 -1.29
C ARG A 58 -4.76 19.02 -0.32
N ARG A 59 -4.18 18.11 0.46
CA ARG A 59 -3.16 18.44 1.47
C ARG A 59 -1.74 18.46 0.92
N THR A 60 -1.48 17.64 -0.10
CA THR A 60 -0.13 17.38 -0.60
C THR A 60 0.12 17.98 -1.96
N GLY A 61 -0.92 18.26 -2.75
CA GLY A 61 -0.82 18.79 -4.11
C GLY A 61 -0.46 17.75 -5.18
N HIS A 62 -0.36 16.47 -4.82
CA HIS A 62 -0.14 15.40 -5.80
C HIS A 62 -1.37 15.16 -6.69
N PRO A 63 -1.17 14.66 -7.92
CA PRO A 63 -2.26 14.28 -8.82
C PRO A 63 -3.23 13.34 -8.13
N ARG A 64 -4.52 13.66 -8.23
CA ARG A 64 -5.56 12.89 -7.56
C ARG A 64 -5.62 11.46 -8.10
N GLU A 65 -5.49 11.32 -9.41
CA GLU A 65 -5.53 10.06 -10.14
C GLU A 65 -4.44 9.09 -9.63
N ASP A 66 -3.22 9.58 -9.44
CA ASP A 66 -2.10 8.78 -8.92
C ASP A 66 -2.40 8.29 -7.49
N LEU A 67 -2.92 9.19 -6.64
CA LEU A 67 -3.28 8.85 -5.27
C LEU A 67 -4.47 7.88 -5.21
N GLU A 68 -5.41 7.96 -6.16
CA GLU A 68 -6.52 7.02 -6.28
C GLU A 68 -6.04 5.62 -6.64
N GLN A 69 -5.05 5.50 -7.54
CA GLN A 69 -4.44 4.22 -7.87
C GLN A 69 -3.75 3.59 -6.65
N LEU A 70 -2.98 4.37 -5.89
CA LEU A 70 -2.35 3.91 -4.65
C LEU A 70 -3.38 3.48 -3.61
N ALA A 71 -4.45 4.27 -3.46
CA ALA A 71 -5.55 3.94 -2.57
C ALA A 71 -6.22 2.61 -2.98
N ALA A 72 -6.43 2.39 -4.28
CA ALA A 72 -6.98 1.15 -4.82
C ALA A 72 -6.06 -0.05 -4.57
N ILE A 73 -4.73 0.09 -4.72
CA ILE A 73 -3.76 -0.97 -4.36
C ILE A 73 -3.89 -1.35 -2.88
N GLY A 74 -4.00 -0.36 -1.99
CA GLY A 74 -4.19 -0.60 -0.56
C GLY A 74 -5.49 -1.33 -0.27
N LEU A 75 -6.56 -0.96 -0.97
CA LEU A 75 -7.87 -1.60 -0.87
C LEU A 75 -7.83 -3.07 -1.33
N ILE A 76 -7.13 -3.36 -2.44
CA ILE A 76 -6.92 -4.74 -2.94
C ILE A 76 -6.12 -5.57 -1.92
N LYS A 77 -5.06 -5.00 -1.34
CA LYS A 77 -4.28 -5.69 -0.30
C LYS A 77 -5.13 -6.01 0.93
N ALA A 78 -6.01 -5.09 1.33
CA ALA A 78 -6.93 -5.31 2.43
C ALA A 78 -8.00 -6.37 2.10
N SER A 79 -8.63 -6.30 0.92
CA SER A 79 -9.70 -7.23 0.54
C SER A 79 -9.22 -8.69 0.48
N ARG A 80 -8.00 -8.93 -0.04
CA ARG A 80 -7.40 -10.26 -0.12
C ARG A 80 -7.10 -10.89 1.24
N ARG A 81 -6.91 -10.08 2.29
CA ARG A 81 -6.58 -10.53 3.65
C ARG A 81 -7.78 -10.52 4.60
N TYR A 82 -8.89 -9.94 4.16
CA TYR A 82 -10.08 -9.79 4.99
C TYR A 82 -10.87 -11.10 5.04
N ASP A 83 -10.90 -11.74 6.20
CA ASP A 83 -11.71 -12.94 6.40
C ASP A 83 -13.13 -12.61 6.88
N ARG A 84 -14.10 -12.77 5.97
CA ARG A 84 -15.54 -12.59 6.23
C ARG A 84 -16.11 -13.65 7.19
N ARG A 85 -15.52 -14.85 7.26
CA ARG A 85 -16.03 -15.96 8.08
C ARG A 85 -15.85 -15.74 9.57
N HIS A 86 -14.82 -15.00 9.96
CA HIS A 86 -14.59 -14.59 11.35
C HIS A 86 -15.42 -13.36 11.77
N ARG A 87 -16.18 -12.74 10.84
CA ARG A 87 -17.11 -11.62 11.13
C ARG A 87 -18.44 -11.78 10.39
N PRO A 88 -19.22 -12.85 10.64
CA PRO A 88 -20.55 -12.96 10.07
C PRO A 88 -21.48 -11.90 10.69
N GLY A 89 -22.26 -11.21 9.84
CA GLY A 89 -23.37 -10.36 10.27
C GLY A 89 -23.09 -8.87 10.50
N ARG A 90 -21.93 -8.31 10.10
CA ARG A 90 -21.61 -6.90 10.37
C ARG A 90 -21.63 -6.01 9.12
N SER A 91 -22.25 -4.85 9.29
CA SER A 91 -22.39 -3.72 8.35
C SER A 91 -21.12 -3.45 7.51
N PRO A 92 -21.26 -2.95 6.26
CA PRO A 92 -20.16 -2.56 5.36
C PRO A 92 -19.05 -1.71 6.03
N ASN A 93 -19.42 -0.94 7.06
CA ASN A 93 -18.49 -0.10 7.82
C ASN A 93 -17.33 -0.87 8.49
N HIS A 94 -17.47 -2.18 8.77
CA HIS A 94 -16.37 -2.97 9.36
C HIS A 94 -15.20 -3.18 8.40
N PHE A 95 -15.46 -3.29 7.10
CA PHE A 95 -14.39 -3.43 6.11
C PHE A 95 -13.64 -2.12 5.95
N ILE A 96 -14.33 -0.97 5.91
CA ILE A 96 -13.70 0.36 5.84
C ILE A 96 -12.72 0.58 6.99
N ALA A 97 -13.13 0.28 8.23
CA ALA A 97 -12.26 0.42 9.40
C ALA A 97 -11.00 -0.45 9.29
N TYR A 98 -11.14 -1.69 8.77
CA TYR A 98 -10.03 -2.60 8.55
C TYR A 98 -9.11 -2.17 7.39
N ALA A 99 -9.69 -1.68 6.29
CA ALA A 99 -8.97 -1.33 5.07
C ALA A 99 -8.24 0.02 5.15
N ARG A 100 -8.73 0.95 5.99
CA ARG A 100 -8.16 2.30 6.13
C ARG A 100 -6.64 2.33 6.38
N PRO A 101 -6.03 1.54 7.30
CA PRO A 101 -4.58 1.53 7.45
C PRO A 101 -3.84 1.08 6.19
N PHE A 102 -4.40 0.17 5.38
CA PHE A 102 -3.79 -0.26 4.12
C PHE A 102 -3.83 0.85 3.08
N VAL A 103 -5.00 1.46 2.89
CA VAL A 103 -5.18 2.57 1.94
C VAL A 103 -4.27 3.75 2.29
N ASN A 104 -4.26 4.18 3.55
CA ASN A 104 -3.38 5.25 4.02
C ASN A 104 -1.90 4.85 3.92
N GLY A 105 -1.58 3.60 4.20
CA GLY A 105 -0.22 3.06 4.12
C GLY A 105 0.37 3.20 2.72
N GLU A 106 -0.32 2.75 1.67
CA GLU A 106 0.18 2.86 0.30
C GLU A 106 0.41 4.32 -0.13
N ILE A 107 -0.53 5.21 0.19
CA ILE A 107 -0.39 6.64 -0.11
C ILE A 107 0.80 7.24 0.65
N THR A 108 0.92 6.98 1.95
CA THR A 108 1.98 7.59 2.77
C THR A 108 3.37 7.03 2.43
N HIS A 109 3.49 5.75 2.06
CA HIS A 109 4.74 5.19 1.54
C HIS A 109 5.16 5.88 0.25
N TYR A 110 4.23 6.04 -0.71
CA TYR A 110 4.52 6.78 -1.95
C TYR A 110 4.96 8.21 -1.66
N LEU A 111 4.24 8.95 -0.82
CA LEU A 111 4.59 10.34 -0.49
C LEU A 111 5.94 10.45 0.21
N ARG A 112 6.31 9.46 1.03
CA ARG A 112 7.61 9.44 1.74
C ARG A 112 8.78 9.23 0.79
N ASP A 113 8.61 8.33 -0.16
CA ASP A 113 9.71 7.79 -0.97
C ASP A 113 9.80 8.42 -2.36
N LYS A 114 8.65 8.80 -2.93
CA LYS A 114 8.49 9.29 -4.31
C LYS A 114 7.67 10.59 -4.40
N GLY A 115 7.33 11.20 -3.27
CA GLY A 115 6.52 12.42 -3.22
C GLY A 115 7.23 13.68 -3.72
N PHE A 116 8.54 13.64 -3.93
CA PHE A 116 9.33 14.81 -4.34
C PHE A 116 9.95 14.56 -5.71
N LEU A 117 9.93 15.58 -6.58
CA LEU A 117 10.58 15.53 -7.90
C LEU A 117 12.10 15.37 -7.79
N ILE A 118 12.68 15.95 -6.74
CA ILE A 118 14.11 15.82 -6.39
C ILE A 118 14.23 15.17 -5.01
N SER A 119 15.20 14.28 -4.84
CA SER A 119 15.44 13.64 -3.54
C SER A 119 15.94 14.69 -2.54
N VAL A 120 15.08 15.06 -1.58
CA VAL A 120 15.43 16.01 -0.52
C VAL A 120 16.03 15.26 0.67
N PRO A 121 17.22 15.63 1.16
CA PRO A 121 17.83 15.01 2.33
C PRO A 121 16.86 14.95 3.53
N GLY A 122 16.85 13.84 4.26
CA GLY A 122 15.94 13.62 5.40
C GLY A 122 16.00 14.74 6.45
N ARG A 123 17.21 15.22 6.77
CA ARG A 123 17.45 16.34 7.68
C ARG A 123 16.76 17.63 7.26
N TRP A 124 16.72 17.93 5.95
CA TRP A 124 16.06 19.12 5.43
C TRP A 124 14.54 19.02 5.57
N ARG A 125 13.97 17.84 5.30
CA ARG A 125 12.53 17.58 5.50
C ARG A 125 12.12 17.72 6.96
N GLU A 126 12.94 17.24 7.88
CA GLU A 126 12.70 17.37 9.32
C GLU A 126 12.74 18.84 9.77
N LEU A 127 13.77 19.59 9.35
CA LEU A 127 13.87 21.02 9.63
C LEU A 127 12.67 21.80 9.06
N HIS A 128 12.30 21.53 7.81
CA HIS A 128 11.13 22.12 7.19
C HIS A 128 9.85 21.80 7.95
N ALA A 129 9.63 20.54 8.33
CA ALA A 129 8.45 20.12 9.09
C ALA A 129 8.36 20.81 10.47
N ARG A 130 9.49 20.91 11.19
CA ARG A 130 9.58 21.61 12.48
C ARG A 130 9.32 23.11 12.33
N GLY A 131 9.91 23.76 11.33
CA GLY A 131 9.69 25.18 11.07
C GLY A 131 8.25 25.49 10.66
N GLN A 132 7.66 24.68 9.77
CA GLN A 132 6.24 24.78 9.40
C GLN A 132 5.30 24.61 10.60
N LYS A 133 5.65 23.74 11.55
CA LYS A 133 4.89 23.60 12.81
C LYS A 133 4.92 24.90 13.62
N LEU A 134 6.10 25.48 13.84
CA LEU A 134 6.25 26.72 14.60
C LEU A 134 5.54 27.91 13.91
N LEU A 135 5.62 28.01 12.59
CA LEU A 135 4.90 29.04 11.82
C LEU A 135 3.38 28.90 11.96
N ARG A 136 2.84 27.69 11.97
CA ARG A 136 1.40 27.44 12.22
C ARG A 136 0.97 27.79 13.65
N GLU A 137 1.90 27.72 14.59
CA GLU A 137 1.71 28.17 15.98
C GLU A 137 1.82 29.71 16.10
N GLY A 138 1.99 30.43 14.99
CA GLY A 138 2.03 31.89 14.95
C GLY A 138 3.39 32.49 15.35
N GLN A 139 4.45 31.68 15.43
CA GLN A 139 5.79 32.19 15.73
C GLN A 139 6.32 33.01 14.55
N PRO A 140 6.94 34.19 14.80
CA PRO A 140 7.58 34.98 13.76
C PRO A 140 8.80 34.24 13.19
N LEU A 141 9.12 34.48 11.92
CA LEU A 141 10.14 33.72 11.19
C LEU A 141 11.51 33.79 11.89
N GLU A 142 11.86 34.93 12.46
CA GLU A 142 13.12 35.18 13.17
C GLU A 142 13.28 34.20 14.34
N VAL A 143 12.23 34.03 15.14
CA VAL A 143 12.21 33.09 16.27
C VAL A 143 12.27 31.65 15.79
N VAL A 144 11.65 31.34 14.66
CA VAL A 144 11.73 30.00 14.05
C VAL A 144 13.16 29.69 13.63
N LEU A 145 13.83 30.62 12.95
CA LEU A 145 15.21 30.46 12.49
C LEU A 145 16.18 30.27 13.66
N GLU A 146 16.02 31.07 14.73
CA GLU A 146 16.81 30.95 15.96
C GLU A 146 16.62 29.59 16.64
N ARG A 147 15.37 29.15 16.83
CA ARG A 147 15.06 27.85 17.44
C ARG A 147 15.56 26.66 16.63
N LEU A 148 15.64 26.80 15.31
CA LEU A 148 16.15 25.77 14.41
C LEU A 148 17.68 25.86 14.24
N GLY A 149 18.31 26.95 14.66
CA GLY A 149 19.74 27.19 14.50
C GLY A 149 20.18 27.29 13.03
N ILE A 150 19.37 27.93 12.18
CA ILE A 150 19.64 28.05 10.73
C ILE A 150 19.52 29.50 10.25
N SER A 151 20.34 29.87 9.25
CA SER A 151 20.26 31.17 8.57
C SER A 151 19.00 31.29 7.71
N ALA A 152 18.55 32.52 7.43
CA ALA A 152 17.45 32.79 6.51
C ALA A 152 17.69 32.22 5.10
N ASP A 153 18.91 32.29 4.57
CA ASP A 153 19.26 31.76 3.25
C ASP A 153 19.08 30.24 3.19
N ARG A 154 19.62 29.55 4.20
CA ARG A 154 19.44 28.10 4.35
C ARG A 154 17.97 27.71 4.49
N TRP A 155 17.17 28.48 5.22
CA TRP A 155 15.72 28.25 5.30
C TRP A 155 15.01 28.43 3.96
N ARG A 156 15.41 29.44 3.16
CA ARG A 156 14.89 29.62 1.80
C ARG A 156 15.22 28.43 0.90
N GLU A 157 16.47 27.95 0.91
CA GLU A 157 16.88 26.74 0.16
C GLU A 157 16.05 25.52 0.57
N ILE A 158 15.91 25.27 1.88
CA ILE A 158 15.14 24.16 2.42
C ILE A 158 13.68 24.27 2.00
N THR A 159 13.10 25.47 2.11
CA THR A 159 11.69 25.71 1.75
C THR A 159 11.48 25.51 0.25
N GLN A 160 12.36 26.03 -0.60
CA GLN A 160 12.30 25.85 -2.05
C GLN A 160 12.42 24.38 -2.44
N ALA A 161 13.37 23.65 -1.85
CA ALA A 161 13.54 22.22 -2.12
C ALA A 161 12.32 21.40 -1.67
N CYS A 162 11.73 21.74 -0.51
CA CYS A 162 10.55 21.04 0.03
C CYS A 162 9.22 21.49 -0.61
N SER A 163 9.19 22.61 -1.34
CA SER A 163 8.00 23.14 -1.99
C SER A 163 7.81 22.64 -3.42
N VAL A 164 8.84 22.08 -4.06
CA VAL A 164 8.71 21.48 -5.39
C VAL A 164 7.71 20.33 -5.34
N ARG A 165 6.64 20.42 -6.13
CA ARG A 165 5.55 19.43 -6.21
C ARG A 165 5.60 18.69 -7.53
N VAL A 166 5.23 17.41 -7.51
CA VAL A 166 4.87 16.68 -8.73
C VAL A 166 3.52 17.20 -9.21
N VAL A 167 3.47 17.78 -10.40
CA VAL A 167 2.24 18.24 -11.05
C VAL A 167 1.99 17.37 -12.27
N ALA A 168 0.74 16.94 -12.48
CA ALA A 168 0.37 16.22 -13.69
C ALA A 168 0.48 17.14 -14.90
N LEU A 169 1.00 16.63 -16.02
CA LEU A 169 0.92 17.33 -17.29
C LEU A 169 -0.56 17.41 -17.69
N PRO A 170 -1.13 18.61 -17.93
CA PRO A 170 -2.50 18.72 -18.40
C PRO A 170 -2.66 17.92 -19.70
N PRO A 171 -3.82 17.29 -19.93
CA PRO A 171 -4.05 16.55 -21.16
C PRO A 171 -3.85 17.51 -22.34
N ALA A 172 -3.11 17.08 -23.36
CA ALA A 172 -3.00 17.83 -24.60
C ALA A 172 -4.43 18.10 -25.11
N GLY A 173 -4.80 19.38 -25.16
CA GLY A 173 -6.12 19.77 -25.66
C GLY A 173 -6.34 19.23 -27.07
N PRO A 174 -7.61 19.06 -27.50
CA PRO A 174 -7.89 18.62 -28.86
C PRO A 174 -7.18 19.56 -29.83
N GLN A 175 -6.27 19.01 -30.64
CA GLN A 175 -5.73 19.75 -31.77
C GLN A 175 -6.92 20.02 -32.66
N ALA A 176 -7.38 21.26 -32.68
CA ALA A 176 -8.41 21.72 -33.60
C ALA A 176 -7.85 21.53 -35.01
N GLY A 177 -8.15 20.36 -35.59
CA GLY A 177 -7.97 20.09 -37.00
C GLY A 177 -8.74 21.17 -37.75
N THR A 178 -7.97 22.03 -38.41
CA THR A 178 -8.48 22.96 -39.40
C THR A 178 -8.70 22.10 -40.64
N ASP A 179 -9.94 21.67 -40.86
CA ASP A 179 -10.45 21.25 -42.17
C ASP A 179 -11.24 22.41 -42.78
#